data_AF-A0A5D2FD00-F1
#
_entry.id   AF-A0A5D2FD00-F1
#
_cell.length_a   1.000
_cell.length_b   1.000
_cell.length_c   1.000
_cell.angle_alpha   90.00
_cell.angle_beta   90.00
_cell.angle_gamma   90.00
#
_symmetry.space_group_name_H-M   'P 1'
#
loop_
_entity.id
_entity.type
_entity.pdbx_description
1 polymer ?
#
loop_
_entity_poly.entity_id
_entity_poly.type
_entity_poly.pdbx_seq_one_letter_code
_entity_poly.pdbx_strand_id
1 'polypeptide(L)'
;MSVTPRWSRKKSHFPLLAVLLLAFITCSILYNEFSIQQIHESPDHGSTPTTPQTSFTYVKPNLLNGASEVLDRFSCCNSTRNYSGKKIQWAEPGTESGRRRSARQESCDVFSGKWVFDNQSYPLYKESDCPYMSDQLACHKHGRSDLQYQYWRWQPHNCNLKRWNVTEMWEKLRGKRLMFVGDSLNRGQWISMVCLLQSVVPADKKSMTPNAQLTIFRAEEYNATVEFLWAPLLVESNSDDPVNHRLSERIIRPDSVLKHSSQWEHADILIFNSYLWWRQGPVKLLWSSEENGNCEELDGLGAMELAMGAWADWVASKVIPQKKRVFFVTMSPTHFWSQEWEPGSEGNCYNQMRPITLEGYWGSGSDLPTMRMVDKVLSGLGSKVSVINITQLSEYRKDGHPSIYRKFWETLSHQQLANPASYSDCIHWCLPGVPDVWNELIFHFL
;
A
#
# COMPACT_ATOMS: atom_id res chain seq x y z
N MET A 1 -56.00 -2.30 59.67
CA MET A 1 -54.60 -2.03 60.02
C MET A 1 -53.98 -1.19 58.91
N SER A 2 -53.83 0.10 59.18
CA SER A 2 -53.32 1.12 58.28
C SER A 2 -51.80 1.22 58.40
N VAL A 3 -51.08 1.05 57.29
CA VAL A 3 -49.66 1.41 57.18
C VAL A 3 -49.47 2.20 55.89
N THR A 4 -49.08 3.45 56.06
CA THR A 4 -48.72 4.44 55.03
C THR A 4 -47.33 4.15 54.44
N PRO A 5 -47.10 4.37 53.13
CA PRO A 5 -45.74 4.38 52.59
C PRO A 5 -45.15 5.80 52.64
N ARG A 6 -43.91 5.87 53.11
CA ARG A 6 -43.11 7.07 53.32
C ARG A 6 -42.47 7.48 51.99
N TRP A 7 -42.84 8.63 51.44
CA TRP A 7 -42.27 9.16 50.20
C TRP A 7 -40.84 9.67 50.45
N SER A 8 -39.83 9.06 49.83
CA SER A 8 -38.46 9.58 49.84
C SER A 8 -38.28 10.57 48.68
N ARG A 9 -38.05 11.84 49.01
CA ARG A 9 -37.66 12.88 48.05
C ARG A 9 -36.23 12.59 47.56
N LYS A 10 -36.07 11.91 46.43
CA LYS A 10 -34.81 11.96 45.67
C LYS A 10 -34.66 13.38 45.11
N LYS A 11 -33.71 14.16 45.62
CA LYS A 11 -33.27 15.41 44.99
C LYS A 11 -32.78 15.08 43.58
N SER A 12 -33.47 15.55 42.56
CA SER A 12 -33.02 15.39 41.17
C SER A 12 -31.76 16.26 40.97
N HIS A 13 -30.64 15.64 40.61
CA HIS A 13 -29.42 16.32 40.17
C HIS A 13 -29.53 16.89 38.74
N PHE A 14 -30.71 16.79 38.13
CA PHE A 14 -31.02 17.30 36.78
C PHE A 14 -30.69 18.79 36.54
N PRO A 15 -30.94 19.74 37.47
CA PRO A 15 -30.64 21.14 37.19
C PRO A 15 -29.13 21.41 37.20
N LEU A 16 -28.33 20.62 37.94
CA LEU A 16 -26.88 20.81 38.00
C LEU A 16 -26.18 20.29 36.74
N LEU A 17 -26.62 19.14 36.22
CA LEU A 17 -26.09 18.59 34.96
C LEU A 17 -26.45 19.46 33.76
N ALA A 18 -27.68 20.00 33.71
CA ALA A 18 -28.09 20.90 32.64
C ALA A 18 -27.28 22.21 32.65
N VAL A 19 -26.99 22.75 33.84
CA VAL A 19 -26.15 23.95 33.99
C VAL A 19 -24.70 23.68 33.58
N LEU A 20 -24.14 22.52 33.92
CA LEU A 20 -22.79 22.13 33.48
C LEU A 20 -22.70 21.94 31.97
N LEU A 21 -23.74 21.37 31.34
CA LEU A 21 -23.77 21.17 29.89
C LEU A 21 -23.88 22.51 29.15
N LEU A 22 -24.72 23.42 29.64
CA LEU A 22 -24.84 24.79 29.11
C LEU A 22 -23.53 25.57 29.28
N ALA A 23 -22.86 25.46 30.43
CA ALA A 23 -21.56 26.08 30.66
C ALA A 23 -20.46 25.52 29.75
N PHE A 24 -20.47 24.22 29.45
CA PHE A 24 -19.53 23.60 28.53
C PHE A 24 -19.75 24.07 27.09
N ILE A 25 -21.00 24.18 26.66
CA ILE A 25 -21.36 24.68 25.32
C ILE A 25 -20.97 26.15 25.19
N THR A 26 -21.26 27.00 26.18
CA THR A 26 -20.87 28.42 26.13
C THR A 26 -19.36 28.60 26.18
N CYS A 27 -18.62 27.85 27.01
CA CYS A 27 -17.15 27.87 26.98
C CYS A 27 -16.58 27.40 25.64
N SER A 28 -17.18 26.39 25.01
CA SER A 28 -16.73 25.89 23.70
C SER A 28 -17.00 26.90 22.58
N ILE A 29 -18.13 27.60 22.63
CA ILE A 29 -18.47 28.67 21.69
C ILE A 29 -17.54 29.87 21.88
N LEU A 30 -17.29 30.29 23.13
CA LEU A 30 -16.37 31.39 23.45
C LEU A 30 -14.91 31.05 23.09
N TYR A 31 -14.48 29.79 23.30
CA TYR A 31 -13.16 29.32 22.90
C TYR A 31 -13.00 29.30 21.37
N ASN A 32 -14.05 28.91 20.64
CA ASN A 32 -14.05 28.97 19.18
C ASN A 32 -14.10 30.41 18.66
N GLU A 33 -14.87 31.32 19.27
CA GLU A 33 -14.85 32.75 18.90
C GLU A 33 -13.50 33.39 19.18
N PHE A 34 -12.86 33.09 20.33
CA PHE A 34 -11.52 33.58 20.66
C PHE A 34 -10.45 33.03 19.71
N SER A 35 -10.56 31.74 19.31
CA SER A 35 -9.68 31.13 18.32
C SER A 35 -9.90 31.70 16.91
N ILE A 36 -11.12 32.08 16.56
CA ILE A 36 -11.44 32.70 15.25
C ILE A 36 -10.99 34.16 15.20
N GLN A 37 -11.09 34.91 16.30
CA GLN A 37 -10.56 36.28 16.38
C GLN A 37 -9.02 36.32 16.33
N GLN A 38 -8.32 35.32 16.90
CA GLN A 38 -6.86 35.18 16.72
C GLN A 38 -6.43 34.90 15.28
N ILE A 39 -7.32 34.43 14.39
CA ILE A 39 -7.02 34.19 12.98
C ILE A 39 -7.26 35.47 12.12
N HIS A 40 -8.05 36.43 12.61
CA HIS A 40 -8.43 37.62 11.83
C HIS A 40 -7.74 38.94 12.24
N GLU A 41 -7.00 38.98 13.35
CA GLU A 41 -6.18 40.14 13.73
C GLU A 41 -4.69 39.78 13.80
N SER A 42 -4.01 39.85 12.65
CA SER A 42 -2.60 40.24 12.62
C SER A 42 -2.38 41.23 11.46
N PRO A 43 -2.16 42.52 11.77
CA PRO A 43 -1.74 43.50 10.80
C PRO A 43 -0.26 43.30 10.44
N ASP A 44 0.04 43.35 9.14
CA ASP A 44 1.37 43.56 8.59
C ASP A 44 2.07 44.74 9.30
N HIS A 45 3.11 44.47 10.09
CA HIS A 45 4.21 45.40 10.34
C HIS A 45 5.49 44.66 10.73
N GLY A 46 6.59 45.08 10.10
CA GLY A 46 7.85 44.35 10.06
C GLY A 46 8.51 44.17 11.43
N SER A 47 8.79 42.92 11.75
CA SER A 47 9.94 42.52 12.56
C SER A 47 10.34 41.12 12.10
N THR A 48 11.60 40.96 11.73
CA THR A 48 12.18 39.70 11.28
C THR A 48 12.02 38.66 12.41
N PRO A 49 11.25 37.57 12.23
CA PRO A 49 11.23 36.51 13.21
C PRO A 49 12.46 35.65 12.95
N THR A 50 13.41 35.66 13.89
CA THR A 50 14.49 34.68 13.97
C THR A 50 13.83 33.32 14.23
N THR A 51 13.45 32.61 13.17
CA THR A 51 13.09 31.21 13.25
C THR A 51 14.32 30.47 13.79
N PRO A 52 14.23 29.64 14.84
CA PRO A 52 15.32 28.75 15.15
C PRO A 52 15.51 27.87 13.91
N GLN A 53 16.61 28.09 13.19
CA GLN A 53 17.06 27.20 12.14
C GLN A 53 17.29 25.85 12.81
N THR A 54 16.28 24.98 12.77
CA THR A 54 16.48 23.56 12.96
C THR A 54 17.37 23.13 11.80
N SER A 55 18.67 23.05 12.06
CA SER A 55 19.64 22.59 11.08
C SER A 55 19.32 21.12 10.80
N PHE A 56 18.55 20.86 9.75
CA PHE A 56 18.31 19.49 9.30
C PHE A 56 19.64 18.92 8.79
N THR A 57 20.06 17.79 9.35
CA THR A 57 21.17 17.03 8.79
C THR A 57 20.67 16.25 7.58
N TYR A 58 21.21 16.56 6.42
CA TYR A 58 20.86 15.90 5.17
C TYR A 58 21.82 14.73 4.89
N VAL A 59 21.28 13.57 4.57
CA VAL A 59 22.02 12.35 4.23
C VAL A 59 21.85 12.09 2.75
N LYS A 60 22.94 12.05 1.99
CA LYS A 60 22.92 11.63 0.58
C LYS A 60 22.74 10.11 0.54
N PRO A 61 21.65 9.58 -0.04
CA PRO A 61 21.42 8.14 -0.08
C PRO A 61 22.25 7.47 -1.18
N ASN A 62 22.27 6.15 -1.17
CA ASN A 62 22.84 5.30 -2.20
C ASN A 62 24.34 5.53 -2.46
N LEU A 63 25.06 5.99 -1.44
CA LEU A 63 26.52 6.08 -1.49
C LEU A 63 27.14 4.70 -1.46
N LEU A 64 28.08 4.46 -2.37
CA LEU A 64 28.93 3.27 -2.36
C LEU A 64 29.93 3.41 -1.20
N ASN A 65 29.48 3.10 0.02
CA ASN A 65 30.37 2.95 1.15
C ASN A 65 30.98 1.54 1.11
N GLY A 66 32.27 1.41 1.46
CA GLY A 66 32.95 0.11 1.53
C GLY A 66 32.18 -0.88 2.41
N ALA A 67 32.42 -2.19 2.21
CA ALA A 67 31.72 -3.36 2.77
C ALA A 67 30.92 -3.11 4.07
N SER A 68 29.75 -2.50 3.94
CA SER A 68 28.75 -2.46 5.00
C SER A 68 28.15 -3.85 5.12
N GLU A 69 28.02 -4.34 6.34
CA GLU A 69 27.35 -5.62 6.59
C GLU A 69 25.91 -5.56 6.07
N VAL A 70 25.54 -6.57 5.31
CA VAL A 70 24.20 -6.69 4.74
C VAL A 70 23.22 -7.03 5.85
N LEU A 71 22.14 -6.26 5.98
CA LEU A 71 21.05 -6.60 6.89
C LEU A 71 20.41 -7.92 6.48
N ASP A 72 20.26 -8.78 7.48
CA ASP A 72 19.59 -10.06 7.40
C ASP A 72 18.66 -10.25 8.61
N ARG A 73 17.94 -11.38 8.65
CA ARG A 73 16.97 -11.67 9.72
C ARG A 73 17.56 -11.80 11.12
N PHE A 74 18.88 -11.93 11.24
CA PHE A 74 19.60 -12.04 12.50
C PHE A 74 20.18 -10.69 12.96
N SER A 75 20.07 -9.66 12.13
CA SER A 75 20.49 -8.31 12.46
C SER A 75 19.68 -7.76 13.62
N CYS A 76 20.38 -7.18 14.59
CA CYS A 76 19.83 -6.63 15.82
C CYS A 76 20.43 -5.26 16.13
N CYS A 77 19.71 -4.46 16.91
CA CYS A 77 20.23 -3.20 17.46
C CYS A 77 20.75 -3.44 18.89
N ASN A 78 22.03 -3.16 19.14
CA ASN A 78 22.65 -3.19 20.47
C ASN A 78 22.13 -2.06 21.36
N SER A 79 21.86 -0.89 20.75
CA SER A 79 21.25 0.26 21.42
C SER A 79 20.23 0.91 20.50
N THR A 80 19.24 1.58 21.08
CA THR A 80 18.22 2.33 20.33
C THR A 80 18.07 3.71 20.97
N ARG A 81 18.23 4.75 20.15
CA ARG A 81 18.13 6.15 20.55
C ARG A 81 17.00 6.85 19.80
N ASN A 82 16.61 8.03 20.30
CA ASN A 82 15.63 8.86 19.59
C ASN A 82 16.16 9.30 18.23
N TYR A 83 15.28 9.33 17.24
CA TYR A 83 15.60 9.81 15.91
C TYR A 83 16.17 11.23 15.92
N SER A 84 17.27 11.39 15.18
CA SER A 84 18.10 12.59 15.17
C SER A 84 17.57 13.71 14.26
N GLY A 85 16.49 13.48 13.52
CA GLY A 85 15.94 14.44 12.55
C GLY A 85 16.65 14.45 11.18
N LYS A 86 17.47 13.44 10.88
CA LYS A 86 18.19 13.28 9.60
C LYS A 86 17.23 13.09 8.42
N LYS A 87 17.34 13.91 7.38
CA LYS A 87 16.51 13.78 6.17
C LYS A 87 17.31 13.20 5.00
N ILE A 88 16.66 12.46 4.12
CA ILE A 88 17.29 12.01 2.87
C ILE A 88 17.34 13.15 1.87
N GLN A 89 18.55 13.45 1.39
CA GLN A 89 18.78 14.43 0.34
C GLN A 89 18.67 13.77 -1.03
N TRP A 90 17.53 13.94 -1.66
CA TRP A 90 17.36 13.64 -3.07
C TRP A 90 16.92 14.91 -3.78
N ALA A 91 17.46 15.13 -4.98
CA ALA A 91 17.08 16.29 -5.77
C ALA A 91 15.66 16.03 -6.27
N GLU A 92 14.68 16.79 -5.77
CA GLU A 92 13.46 17.01 -6.54
C GLU A 92 13.94 17.54 -7.91
N PRO A 93 13.77 16.78 -9.01
CA PRO A 93 14.04 17.29 -10.34
C PRO A 93 13.41 18.68 -10.42
N GLY A 94 14.26 19.70 -10.63
CA GLY A 94 13.82 21.09 -10.58
C GLY A 94 12.54 21.25 -11.36
N THR A 95 11.58 21.98 -10.81
CA THR A 95 10.38 22.40 -11.50
C THR A 95 10.82 23.15 -12.76
N GLU A 96 11.03 22.43 -13.85
CA GLU A 96 10.99 23.03 -15.18
C GLU A 96 9.57 23.56 -15.29
N SER A 97 9.42 24.85 -14.99
CA SER A 97 8.26 25.66 -15.31
C SER A 97 8.09 25.83 -16.83
N GLY A 98 8.47 24.82 -17.62
CA GLY A 98 8.03 24.63 -18.97
C GLY A 98 6.61 24.11 -18.94
N ARG A 99 5.63 25.00 -18.74
CA ARG A 99 4.28 24.80 -19.27
C ARG A 99 4.39 24.68 -20.80
N ARG A 100 4.77 23.51 -21.30
CA ARG A 100 4.24 23.06 -22.57
C ARG A 100 2.75 22.88 -22.31
N ARG A 101 1.96 23.89 -22.72
CA ARG A 101 0.55 23.70 -23.07
C ARG A 101 0.52 22.65 -24.19
N SER A 102 0.69 21.38 -23.83
CA SER A 102 0.07 20.31 -24.58
C SER A 102 -1.42 20.60 -24.53
N ALA A 103 -2.07 20.61 -25.69
CA ALA A 103 -3.51 20.70 -25.77
C ALA A 103 -4.14 19.80 -24.70
N ARG A 104 -5.16 20.29 -23.98
CA ARG A 104 -6.05 19.47 -23.18
C ARG A 104 -6.70 18.47 -24.14
N GLN A 105 -6.02 17.38 -24.43
CA GLN A 105 -6.68 16.15 -24.79
C GLN A 105 -7.38 15.75 -23.49
N GLU A 106 -8.71 15.65 -23.52
CA GLU A 106 -9.51 15.23 -22.37
C GLU A 106 -8.97 13.89 -21.87
N SER A 107 -8.04 13.93 -20.91
CA SER A 107 -7.40 12.76 -20.37
C SER A 107 -8.39 12.14 -19.41
N CYS A 108 -8.95 10.99 -19.78
CA CYS A 108 -9.81 10.25 -18.88
C CYS A 108 -9.04 9.86 -17.62
N ASP A 109 -9.58 10.20 -16.46
CA ASP A 109 -9.14 9.63 -15.19
C ASP A 109 -9.66 8.20 -15.07
N VAL A 110 -8.81 7.24 -15.40
CA VAL A 110 -9.14 5.80 -15.33
C VAL A 110 -9.23 5.26 -13.90
N PHE A 111 -8.81 6.04 -12.89
CA PHE A 111 -8.84 5.66 -11.49
C PHE A 111 -10.10 6.16 -10.76
N SER A 112 -10.87 7.04 -11.39
CA SER A 112 -12.18 7.47 -10.94
C SER A 112 -13.28 6.72 -11.69
N GLY A 113 -14.09 5.96 -10.97
CA GLY A 113 -15.04 5.03 -11.57
C GLY A 113 -15.91 4.31 -10.54
N LYS A 114 -16.52 3.22 -10.99
CA LYS A 114 -17.32 2.32 -10.15
C LYS A 114 -17.12 0.87 -10.57
N TRP A 115 -17.37 -0.04 -9.63
CA TRP A 115 -17.45 -1.46 -9.93
C TRP A 115 -18.78 -1.80 -10.59
N VAL A 116 -18.69 -2.55 -11.68
CA VAL A 116 -19.84 -3.04 -12.45
C VAL A 116 -19.79 -4.56 -12.45
N PHE A 117 -20.92 -5.19 -12.16
CA PHE A 117 -21.04 -6.64 -12.22
C PHE A 117 -21.12 -7.09 -13.69
N ASP A 118 -20.26 -8.01 -14.10
CA ASP A 118 -20.15 -8.59 -15.43
C ASP A 118 -19.73 -10.06 -15.33
N ASN A 119 -20.71 -10.95 -15.25
CA ASN A 119 -20.49 -12.40 -15.25
C ASN A 119 -20.38 -13.00 -16.66
N GLN A 120 -20.34 -12.18 -17.71
CA GLN A 120 -20.15 -12.63 -19.09
C GLN A 120 -18.67 -12.57 -19.48
N SER A 121 -17.98 -11.50 -19.09
CA SER A 121 -16.58 -11.26 -19.44
C SER A 121 -15.58 -11.58 -18.33
N TYR A 122 -16.03 -11.66 -17.08
CA TYR A 122 -15.18 -11.92 -15.91
C TYR A 122 -15.53 -13.26 -15.24
N PRO A 123 -14.58 -13.89 -14.51
CA PRO A 123 -13.18 -13.50 -14.41
C PRO A 123 -12.41 -13.74 -15.72
N LEU A 124 -11.26 -13.08 -15.87
CA LEU A 124 -10.41 -13.19 -17.07
C LEU A 124 -9.72 -14.56 -17.21
N TYR A 125 -9.70 -15.35 -16.13
CA TYR A 125 -9.24 -16.74 -16.07
C TYR A 125 -9.93 -17.44 -14.89
N LYS A 126 -9.97 -18.78 -14.88
CA LYS A 126 -10.42 -19.54 -13.72
C LYS A 126 -9.25 -19.86 -12.81
N GLU A 127 -9.49 -19.88 -11.50
CA GLU A 127 -8.48 -20.25 -10.50
C GLU A 127 -7.79 -21.58 -10.83
N SER A 128 -8.58 -22.59 -11.24
CA SER A 128 -8.12 -23.94 -11.61
C SER A 128 -7.19 -23.99 -12.81
N ASP A 129 -7.25 -22.98 -13.68
CA ASP A 129 -6.54 -22.97 -14.96
C ASP A 129 -5.12 -22.42 -14.80
N CYS A 130 -4.80 -21.84 -13.63
CA CYS A 130 -3.48 -21.28 -13.32
C CYS A 130 -2.66 -22.22 -12.42
N PRO A 131 -1.66 -22.94 -12.96
CA PRO A 131 -0.84 -23.86 -12.17
C PRO A 131 0.15 -23.14 -11.22
N TYR A 132 0.31 -21.84 -11.38
CA TYR A 132 1.20 -20.99 -10.57
C TYR A 132 0.48 -20.32 -9.40
N MET A 133 -0.80 -20.64 -9.19
CA MET A 133 -1.61 -20.05 -8.14
C MET A 133 -1.03 -20.35 -6.75
N SER A 134 -0.98 -19.33 -5.90
CA SER A 134 -0.60 -19.50 -4.49
C SER A 134 -1.79 -19.99 -3.67
N ASP A 135 -1.57 -21.00 -2.84
CA ASP A 135 -2.54 -21.49 -1.84
C ASP A 135 -3.00 -20.38 -0.85
N GLN A 136 -2.27 -19.26 -0.75
CA GLN A 136 -2.69 -18.13 0.08
C GLN A 136 -3.78 -17.26 -0.58
N LEU A 137 -3.96 -17.38 -1.90
CA LEU A 137 -4.86 -16.56 -2.72
C LEU A 137 -5.93 -17.40 -3.46
N ALA A 138 -5.76 -18.73 -3.49
CA ALA A 138 -6.66 -19.70 -4.12
C ALA A 138 -7.91 -19.97 -3.28
N CYS A 139 -8.80 -18.98 -3.20
CA CYS A 139 -9.93 -19.03 -2.28
C CYS A 139 -10.92 -20.15 -2.60
N HIS A 140 -11.18 -20.44 -3.88
CA HIS A 140 -12.11 -21.50 -4.26
C HIS A 140 -11.56 -22.87 -3.85
N LYS A 141 -10.28 -23.15 -4.13
CA LYS A 141 -9.57 -24.35 -3.67
C LYS A 141 -9.63 -24.52 -2.15
N HIS A 142 -9.63 -23.42 -1.40
CA HIS A 142 -9.70 -23.41 0.06
C HIS A 142 -11.13 -23.25 0.62
N GLY A 143 -12.15 -23.59 -0.17
CA GLY A 143 -13.52 -23.79 0.31
C GLY A 143 -14.46 -22.60 0.16
N ARG A 144 -14.02 -21.50 -0.47
CA ARG A 144 -14.90 -20.37 -0.76
C ARG A 144 -15.90 -20.77 -1.84
N SER A 145 -17.19 -20.72 -1.52
CA SER A 145 -18.26 -21.10 -2.46
C SER A 145 -18.97 -19.90 -3.10
N ASP A 146 -18.87 -18.71 -2.49
CA ASP A 146 -19.47 -17.48 -2.97
C ASP A 146 -18.59 -16.81 -4.05
N LEU A 147 -18.57 -17.34 -5.27
CA LEU A 147 -17.66 -16.88 -6.33
C LEU A 147 -18.06 -15.54 -6.99
N GLN A 148 -19.11 -14.87 -6.51
CA GLN A 148 -19.62 -13.64 -7.15
C GLN A 148 -18.63 -12.47 -7.09
N TYR A 149 -17.69 -12.46 -6.15
CA TYR A 149 -16.64 -11.44 -6.06
C TYR A 149 -15.73 -11.41 -7.31
N GLN A 150 -15.68 -12.51 -8.07
CA GLN A 150 -14.85 -12.65 -9.27
C GLN A 150 -15.43 -11.92 -10.49
N TYR A 151 -16.73 -11.61 -10.47
CA TYR A 151 -17.48 -11.07 -11.62
C TYR A 151 -17.59 -9.55 -11.61
N TRP A 152 -16.69 -8.85 -10.92
CA TRP A 152 -16.69 -7.40 -10.86
C TRP A 152 -15.58 -6.84 -11.73
N ARG A 153 -15.94 -5.89 -12.60
CA ARG A 153 -15.01 -5.11 -13.41
C ARG A 153 -15.02 -3.66 -13.02
N TRP A 154 -13.89 -2.98 -13.21
CA TRP A 154 -13.81 -1.54 -13.00
C TRP A 154 -14.25 -0.77 -14.25
N GLN A 155 -15.15 0.21 -14.07
CA GLN A 155 -15.62 1.09 -15.12
C GLN A 155 -15.27 2.54 -14.74
N PRO A 156 -14.30 3.18 -15.41
CA PRO A 156 -14.07 4.60 -15.28
C PRO A 156 -15.32 5.40 -15.66
N HIS A 157 -15.52 6.56 -15.03
CA HIS A 157 -16.72 7.39 -15.24
C HIS A 157 -16.83 7.93 -16.66
N ASN A 158 -15.73 8.42 -17.21
CA ASN A 158 -15.73 9.23 -18.44
C ASN A 158 -15.11 8.50 -19.65
N CYS A 159 -14.70 7.24 -19.49
CA CYS A 159 -14.15 6.44 -20.59
C CYS A 159 -14.22 4.94 -20.28
N ASN A 160 -13.72 4.14 -21.23
CA ASN A 160 -13.57 2.71 -21.07
C ASN A 160 -12.10 2.35 -20.89
N LEU A 161 -11.82 1.38 -20.01
CA LEU A 161 -10.53 0.73 -19.99
C LEU A 161 -10.30 -0.02 -21.30
N LYS A 162 -9.02 -0.17 -21.64
CA LYS A 162 -8.63 -1.03 -22.75
C LYS A 162 -8.94 -2.47 -22.36
N ARG A 163 -9.74 -3.17 -23.17
CA ARG A 163 -10.09 -4.57 -22.91
C ARG A 163 -8.83 -5.42 -22.85
N TRP A 164 -8.68 -6.22 -21.79
CA TRP A 164 -7.56 -7.14 -21.64
C TRP A 164 -7.35 -8.00 -22.89
N ASN A 165 -6.12 -8.05 -23.37
CA ASN A 165 -5.70 -8.91 -24.48
C ASN A 165 -4.34 -9.53 -24.14
N VAL A 166 -4.36 -10.83 -23.85
CA VAL A 166 -3.18 -11.58 -23.41
C VAL A 166 -2.07 -11.59 -24.45
N THR A 167 -2.40 -11.75 -25.74
CA THR A 167 -1.42 -11.75 -26.83
C THR A 167 -0.80 -10.36 -26.98
N GLU A 168 -1.62 -9.31 -26.93
CA GLU A 168 -1.11 -7.94 -27.02
C GLU A 168 -0.19 -7.60 -25.83
N MET A 169 -0.56 -8.01 -24.61
CA MET A 169 0.29 -7.82 -23.45
C MET A 169 1.64 -8.54 -23.63
N TRP A 170 1.64 -9.78 -24.11
CA TRP A 170 2.89 -10.49 -24.40
C TRP A 170 3.72 -9.83 -25.51
N GLU A 171 3.11 -9.30 -26.55
CA GLU A 171 3.83 -8.52 -27.58
C GLU A 171 4.45 -7.25 -27.01
N LYS A 172 3.76 -6.57 -26.09
CA LYS A 172 4.33 -5.42 -25.36
C LYS A 172 5.53 -5.82 -24.48
N LEU A 173 5.54 -7.07 -24.00
CA LEU A 173 6.61 -7.65 -23.18
C LEU A 173 7.70 -8.36 -24.00
N ARG A 174 7.55 -8.50 -25.31
CA ARG A 174 8.50 -9.26 -26.14
C ARG A 174 9.91 -8.72 -25.98
N GLY A 175 10.84 -9.59 -25.62
CA GLY A 175 12.24 -9.23 -25.38
C GLY A 175 12.49 -8.40 -24.12
N LYS A 176 11.53 -8.29 -23.19
CA LYS A 176 11.59 -7.44 -22.00
C LYS A 176 11.45 -8.22 -20.69
N ARG A 177 11.90 -7.59 -19.62
CA ARG A 177 11.70 -8.01 -18.23
C ARG A 177 10.70 -7.08 -17.54
N LEU A 178 9.56 -7.63 -17.15
CA LEU A 178 8.58 -6.98 -16.27
C LEU A 178 8.83 -7.43 -14.85
N MET A 179 9.15 -6.53 -13.92
CA MET A 179 9.47 -6.87 -12.54
C MET A 179 8.59 -6.12 -11.55
N PHE A 180 7.89 -6.89 -10.74
CA PHE A 180 7.15 -6.46 -9.55
C PHE A 180 8.13 -6.42 -8.37
N VAL A 181 8.15 -5.32 -7.62
CA VAL A 181 9.06 -5.12 -6.50
C VAL A 181 8.28 -4.59 -5.31
N GLY A 182 8.33 -5.28 -4.18
CA GLY A 182 7.68 -4.78 -2.97
C GLY A 182 7.28 -5.86 -1.98
N ASP A 183 6.12 -5.66 -1.37
CA ASP A 183 5.59 -6.49 -0.29
C ASP A 183 4.70 -7.64 -0.79
N SER A 184 3.99 -8.28 0.14
CA SER A 184 3.12 -9.43 -0.17
C SER A 184 1.92 -9.09 -1.07
N LEU A 185 1.51 -7.83 -1.14
CA LEU A 185 0.41 -7.40 -2.01
C LEU A 185 0.89 -7.27 -3.45
N ASN A 186 2.10 -6.76 -3.64
CA ASN A 186 2.77 -6.75 -4.95
C ASN A 186 3.04 -8.18 -5.43
N ARG A 187 3.36 -9.11 -4.52
CA ARG A 187 3.45 -10.55 -4.85
C ARG A 187 2.10 -11.09 -5.32
N GLY A 188 1.00 -10.71 -4.67
CA GLY A 188 -0.34 -11.08 -5.11
C GLY A 188 -0.67 -10.54 -6.50
N GLN A 189 -0.31 -9.29 -6.78
CA GLN A 189 -0.46 -8.69 -8.11
C GLN A 189 0.41 -9.39 -9.17
N TRP A 190 1.64 -9.78 -8.83
CA TRP A 190 2.50 -10.56 -9.71
C TRP A 190 1.89 -11.94 -10.04
N ILE A 191 1.37 -12.68 -9.05
CA ILE A 191 0.71 -13.98 -9.28
C ILE A 191 -0.51 -13.79 -10.21
N SER A 192 -1.31 -12.75 -9.98
CA SER A 192 -2.40 -12.38 -10.88
C SER A 192 -1.91 -12.16 -12.31
N MET A 193 -0.82 -11.38 -12.50
CA MET A 193 -0.26 -11.13 -13.83
C MET A 193 0.22 -12.42 -14.50
N VAL A 194 0.87 -13.32 -13.77
CA VAL A 194 1.27 -14.63 -14.30
C VAL A 194 0.05 -15.44 -14.72
N CYS A 195 -1.00 -15.50 -13.90
CA CYS A 195 -2.22 -16.24 -14.21
C CYS A 195 -2.98 -15.67 -15.43
N LEU A 196 -3.02 -14.34 -15.57
CA LEU A 196 -3.58 -13.65 -16.73
C LEU A 196 -2.83 -13.95 -18.04
N LEU A 197 -1.55 -14.26 -17.95
CA LEU A 197 -0.65 -14.39 -19.10
C LEU A 197 -0.35 -15.82 -19.53
N GLN A 198 -0.27 -16.76 -18.59
CA GLN A 198 0.37 -18.06 -18.82
C GLN A 198 -0.38 -18.97 -19.81
N SER A 199 -1.69 -18.81 -19.97
CA SER A 199 -2.54 -19.79 -20.67
C SER A 199 -2.24 -19.89 -22.16
N VAL A 200 -1.74 -18.82 -22.78
CA VAL A 200 -1.40 -18.80 -24.22
C VAL A 200 0.03 -19.26 -24.53
N VAL A 201 0.84 -19.50 -23.50
CA VAL A 201 2.20 -20.02 -23.67
C VAL A 201 2.19 -21.54 -23.48
N PRO A 202 2.68 -22.34 -24.45
CA PRO A 202 2.75 -23.79 -24.33
C PRO A 202 3.49 -24.25 -23.07
N ALA A 203 3.08 -25.39 -22.51
CA ALA A 203 3.62 -25.90 -21.24
C ALA A 203 5.13 -26.14 -21.25
N ASP A 204 5.68 -26.58 -22.39
CA ASP A 204 7.11 -26.82 -22.62
C ASP A 204 7.90 -25.54 -22.97
N LYS A 205 7.21 -24.40 -23.10
CA LYS A 205 7.78 -23.07 -23.43
C LYS A 205 7.66 -22.05 -22.32
N LYS A 206 7.24 -22.47 -21.13
CA LYS A 206 7.18 -21.64 -19.94
C LYS A 206 7.77 -22.34 -18.73
N SER A 207 8.35 -21.54 -17.83
CA SER A 207 8.93 -22.05 -16.58
C SER A 207 8.84 -21.00 -15.48
N MET A 208 8.92 -21.45 -14.23
CA MET A 208 9.00 -20.58 -13.06
C MET A 208 10.13 -21.07 -12.16
N THR A 209 10.99 -20.14 -11.71
CA THR A 209 12.03 -20.48 -10.74
C THR A 209 11.41 -20.85 -9.39
N PRO A 210 12.12 -21.58 -8.52
CA PRO A 210 11.70 -21.77 -7.14
C PRO A 210 11.49 -20.44 -6.42
N ASN A 211 10.66 -20.46 -5.37
CA ASN A 211 10.43 -19.30 -4.52
C ASN A 211 11.75 -18.87 -3.85
N ALA A 212 12.18 -17.66 -4.18
CA ALA A 212 13.40 -17.03 -3.68
C ALA A 212 13.15 -15.52 -3.58
N GLN A 213 14.19 -14.76 -3.17
CA GLN A 213 14.08 -13.29 -3.13
C GLN A 213 13.67 -12.73 -4.50
N LEU A 214 14.23 -13.27 -5.58
CA LEU A 214 13.80 -13.03 -6.96
C LEU A 214 13.16 -14.29 -7.53
N THR A 215 11.88 -14.22 -7.89
CA THR A 215 11.15 -15.28 -8.57
C THR A 215 10.85 -14.88 -10.01
N ILE A 216 11.17 -15.73 -10.97
CA ILE A 216 11.11 -15.43 -12.41
C ILE A 216 10.16 -16.41 -13.09
N PHE A 217 9.08 -15.90 -13.69
CA PHE A 217 8.31 -16.62 -14.69
C PHE A 217 8.83 -16.26 -16.09
N ARG A 218 9.16 -17.26 -16.91
CA ARG A 218 9.72 -17.08 -18.25
C ARG A 218 8.77 -17.63 -19.30
N ALA A 219 8.58 -16.87 -20.39
CA ALA A 219 7.90 -17.30 -21.60
C ALA A 219 8.89 -17.26 -22.77
N GLU A 220 9.29 -18.44 -23.25
CA GLU A 220 10.38 -18.58 -24.24
C GLU A 220 10.02 -17.99 -25.60
N GLU A 221 8.80 -18.22 -26.08
CA GLU A 221 8.33 -17.74 -27.39
C GLU A 221 8.30 -16.21 -27.52
N TYR A 222 8.17 -15.51 -26.40
CA TYR A 222 8.21 -14.05 -26.33
C TYR A 222 9.59 -13.52 -25.94
N ASN A 223 10.52 -14.40 -25.56
CA ASN A 223 11.78 -14.03 -24.91
C ASN A 223 11.56 -12.99 -23.79
N ALA A 224 10.57 -13.25 -22.94
CA ALA A 224 10.07 -12.30 -21.96
C ALA A 224 10.00 -12.94 -20.56
N THR A 225 10.08 -12.10 -19.52
CA THR A 225 9.94 -12.54 -18.13
C THR A 225 8.95 -11.66 -17.35
N VAL A 226 8.27 -12.29 -16.39
CA VAL A 226 7.41 -11.65 -15.39
C VAL A 226 7.94 -12.04 -14.02
N GLU A 227 8.53 -11.08 -13.32
CA GLU A 227 9.40 -11.31 -12.18
C GLU A 227 8.82 -10.68 -10.92
N PHE A 228 9.14 -11.26 -9.77
CA PHE A 228 8.85 -10.70 -8.45
C PHE A 228 10.11 -10.65 -7.60
N LEU A 229 10.47 -9.45 -7.12
CA LEU A 229 11.52 -9.22 -6.15
C LEU A 229 10.92 -8.84 -4.80
N TRP A 230 11.21 -9.65 -3.78
CA TRP A 230 10.88 -9.36 -2.39
C TRP A 230 11.77 -8.23 -1.86
N ALA A 231 11.16 -7.06 -1.67
CA ALA A 231 11.78 -5.87 -1.09
C ALA A 231 10.68 -5.04 -0.40
N PRO A 232 10.08 -5.55 0.69
CA PRO A 232 8.83 -5.05 1.24
C PRO A 232 8.91 -3.60 1.72
N LEU A 233 10.11 -3.13 2.06
CA LEU A 233 10.39 -1.77 2.56
C LEU A 233 11.20 -0.93 1.56
N LEU A 234 11.35 -1.40 0.31
CA LEU A 234 12.17 -0.83 -0.78
C LEU A 234 13.68 -0.80 -0.49
N VAL A 235 14.08 -0.22 0.64
CA VAL A 235 15.45 -0.20 1.14
C VAL A 235 15.84 -1.54 1.76
N GLU A 236 17.13 -1.73 1.98
CA GLU A 236 17.68 -2.89 2.67
C GLU A 236 17.12 -3.03 4.09
N SER A 237 16.74 -4.25 4.47
CA SER A 237 16.13 -4.51 5.77
C SER A 237 16.45 -5.90 6.33
N ASN A 238 16.27 -6.06 7.65
CA ASN A 238 16.32 -7.37 8.28
C ASN A 238 15.16 -8.30 7.85
N SER A 239 14.20 -7.77 7.11
CA SER A 239 13.00 -8.48 6.66
C SER A 239 13.02 -8.86 5.18
N ASP A 240 14.22 -8.85 4.56
CA ASP A 240 14.42 -9.18 3.15
C ASP A 240 14.43 -10.70 2.86
N ASP A 241 14.32 -11.56 3.87
CA ASP A 241 14.12 -13.01 3.68
C ASP A 241 12.67 -13.27 3.21
N PRO A 242 12.43 -13.85 2.01
CA PRO A 242 11.10 -14.02 1.45
C PRO A 242 10.21 -14.99 2.25
N VAL A 243 10.77 -15.77 3.17
CA VAL A 243 10.07 -16.77 3.98
C VAL A 243 10.08 -16.39 5.46
N ASN A 244 11.23 -16.02 6.01
CA ASN A 244 11.45 -15.81 7.44
C ASN A 244 11.67 -14.32 7.76
N HIS A 245 10.64 -13.51 7.52
CA HIS A 245 10.67 -12.04 7.68
C HIS A 245 9.72 -11.50 8.76
N ARG A 246 9.04 -12.38 9.50
CA ARG A 246 8.16 -11.99 10.61
C ARG A 246 9.02 -11.87 11.86
N LEU A 247 9.53 -10.66 12.10
CA LEU A 247 10.43 -10.33 13.20
C LEU A 247 9.72 -9.42 14.20
N SER A 248 10.14 -9.48 15.47
CA SER A 248 9.60 -8.60 16.53
C SER A 248 9.99 -7.14 16.33
N GLU A 249 11.15 -6.91 15.70
CA GLU A 249 11.65 -5.57 15.40
C GLU A 249 11.97 -5.46 13.91
N ARG A 250 11.59 -4.33 13.34
CA ARG A 250 11.86 -4.01 11.93
C ARG A 250 13.04 -3.06 11.87
N ILE A 251 14.12 -3.49 11.23
CA ILE A 251 15.35 -2.71 11.06
C ILE A 251 15.55 -2.44 9.58
N ILE A 252 15.74 -1.17 9.22
CA ILE A 252 16.04 -0.75 7.85
C ILE A 252 17.34 0.05 7.80
N ARG A 253 17.95 0.05 6.61
CA ARG A 253 19.02 0.96 6.23
C ARG A 253 18.39 2.06 5.34
N PRO A 254 17.86 3.15 5.93
CA PRO A 254 16.94 4.06 5.25
C PRO A 254 17.57 4.84 4.09
N ASP A 255 18.89 4.83 3.99
CA ASP A 255 19.70 5.55 3.01
C ASP A 255 20.25 4.64 1.89
N SER A 256 19.82 3.37 1.78
CA SER A 256 20.36 2.44 0.78
C SER A 256 19.30 1.56 0.12
N VAL A 257 19.18 1.70 -1.21
CA VAL A 257 18.52 0.71 -2.08
C VAL A 257 19.53 -0.13 -2.88
N LEU A 258 20.84 -0.04 -2.62
CA LEU A 258 21.88 -0.59 -3.50
C LEU A 258 21.78 -2.12 -3.64
N LYS A 259 21.58 -2.85 -2.54
CA LYS A 259 21.37 -4.30 -2.53
C LYS A 259 20.24 -4.71 -3.48
N HIS A 260 19.06 -4.10 -3.32
CA HIS A 260 17.89 -4.44 -4.14
C HIS A 260 17.98 -3.91 -5.57
N SER A 261 18.52 -2.71 -5.75
CA SER A 261 18.63 -2.09 -7.07
C SER A 261 19.56 -2.81 -8.01
N SER A 262 20.59 -3.51 -7.50
CA SER A 262 21.42 -4.40 -8.31
C SER A 262 20.62 -5.49 -9.05
N GLN A 263 19.44 -5.87 -8.54
CA GLN A 263 18.56 -6.85 -9.18
C GLN A 263 17.59 -6.21 -10.18
N TRP A 264 17.01 -5.06 -9.82
CA TRP A 264 15.94 -4.42 -10.60
C TRP A 264 16.44 -3.42 -11.65
N GLU A 265 17.70 -2.99 -11.57
CA GLU A 265 18.23 -1.96 -12.48
C GLU A 265 18.25 -2.39 -13.94
N HIS A 266 18.28 -3.70 -14.20
CA HIS A 266 18.30 -4.27 -15.55
C HIS A 266 16.92 -4.67 -16.07
N ALA A 267 15.83 -4.43 -15.33
CA ALA A 267 14.47 -4.67 -15.82
C ALA A 267 13.98 -3.53 -16.71
N ASP A 268 13.17 -3.82 -17.72
CA ASP A 268 12.64 -2.80 -18.65
C ASP A 268 11.41 -2.09 -18.09
N ILE A 269 10.59 -2.82 -17.35
CA ILE A 269 9.35 -2.33 -16.74
C ILE A 269 9.38 -2.72 -15.26
N LEU A 270 9.27 -1.73 -14.38
CA LEU A 270 9.26 -1.90 -12.93
C LEU A 270 7.91 -1.50 -12.36
N ILE A 271 7.38 -2.30 -11.44
CA ILE A 271 6.13 -2.05 -10.73
C ILE A 271 6.43 -2.15 -9.23
N PHE A 272 6.54 -1.00 -8.57
CA PHE A 272 6.81 -0.91 -7.14
C PHE A 272 5.53 -0.79 -6.30
N ASN A 273 5.54 -1.36 -5.10
CA ASN A 273 4.69 -0.93 -3.99
C ASN A 273 5.47 -0.96 -2.68
N SER A 274 4.92 -0.32 -1.65
CA SER A 274 5.27 -0.56 -0.24
C SER A 274 4.25 0.16 0.64
N TYR A 275 3.56 -0.53 1.56
CA TYR A 275 2.58 0.13 2.43
C TYR A 275 2.38 -0.51 3.81
N LEU A 276 1.80 -1.71 3.86
CA LEU A 276 1.17 -2.21 5.10
C LEU A 276 2.17 -2.46 6.23
N TRP A 277 3.43 -2.68 5.89
CA TRP A 277 4.48 -2.96 6.85
C TRP A 277 4.89 -1.73 7.66
N TRP A 278 4.71 -0.54 7.09
CA TRP A 278 4.92 0.74 7.77
C TRP A 278 3.81 1.05 8.79
N ARG A 279 2.67 0.36 8.72
CA ARG A 279 1.54 0.54 9.65
C ARG A 279 1.63 -0.31 10.92
N GLN A 280 2.64 -1.17 11.04
CA GLN A 280 2.73 -2.15 12.13
C GLN A 280 3.38 -1.60 13.41
N GLY A 281 3.95 -0.39 13.36
CA GLY A 281 4.56 0.24 14.52
C GLY A 281 5.85 0.99 14.17
N PRO A 282 6.65 1.34 15.18
CA PRO A 282 7.95 1.98 15.01
C PRO A 282 8.93 1.11 14.21
N VAL A 283 9.88 1.78 13.56
CA VAL A 283 10.92 1.18 12.74
C VAL A 283 12.28 1.64 13.26
N LYS A 284 13.22 0.70 13.38
CA LYS A 284 14.60 0.97 13.73
C LYS A 284 15.40 1.32 12.48
N LEU A 285 16.17 2.40 12.56
CA LEU A 285 16.98 2.95 11.50
C LEU A 285 18.45 2.70 11.82
N LEU A 286 19.11 1.90 10.98
CA LEU A 286 20.55 1.68 11.03
C LEU A 286 21.18 2.38 9.82
N TRP A 287 21.67 3.60 10.01
CA TRP A 287 22.25 4.41 8.95
C TRP A 287 23.52 3.79 8.38
N SER A 288 23.77 3.97 7.08
CA SER A 288 24.93 3.35 6.43
C SER A 288 26.28 3.88 6.90
N SER A 289 26.29 5.04 7.55
CA SER A 289 27.49 5.65 8.12
C SER A 289 27.75 5.27 9.58
N GLU A 290 26.84 4.54 10.23
CA GLU A 290 26.93 4.23 11.66
C GLU A 290 27.54 2.86 11.92
N GLU A 291 28.22 2.74 13.07
CA GLU A 291 28.74 1.46 13.55
C GLU A 291 27.60 0.47 13.81
N ASN A 292 27.87 -0.81 13.56
CA ASN A 292 26.90 -1.89 13.68
C ASN A 292 26.19 -1.87 15.06
N GLY A 293 24.86 -1.81 15.01
CA GLY A 293 23.99 -2.01 16.17
C GLY A 293 23.57 -0.74 16.93
N ASN A 294 24.01 0.45 16.55
CA ASN A 294 23.49 1.70 17.12
C ASN A 294 22.35 2.23 16.25
N CYS A 295 21.10 1.96 16.65
CA CYS A 295 19.94 2.31 15.86
C CYS A 295 19.25 3.58 16.38
N GLU A 296 18.61 4.31 15.48
CA GLU A 296 17.58 5.29 15.81
C GLU A 296 16.20 4.64 15.69
N GLU A 297 15.18 5.18 16.36
CA GLU A 297 13.79 4.73 16.19
C GLU A 297 12.90 5.88 15.71
N LEU A 298 12.07 5.59 14.72
CA LEU A 298 11.12 6.52 14.13
C LEU A 298 9.77 5.82 13.91
N ASP A 299 8.68 6.58 13.91
CA ASP A 299 7.39 6.04 13.51
C ASP A 299 7.41 5.56 12.04
N GLY A 300 6.48 4.68 11.70
CA GLY A 300 6.46 4.04 10.39
C GLY A 300 6.24 5.02 9.22
N LEU A 301 5.50 6.12 9.42
CA LEU A 301 5.30 7.13 8.38
C LEU A 301 6.62 7.87 8.07
N GLY A 302 7.31 8.33 9.11
CA GLY A 302 8.61 8.99 8.98
C GLY A 302 9.67 8.05 8.39
N ALA A 303 9.71 6.79 8.83
CA ALA A 303 10.62 5.80 8.28
C ALA A 303 10.34 5.48 6.81
N MET A 304 9.07 5.43 6.41
CA MET A 304 8.65 5.26 5.01
C MET A 304 9.09 6.45 4.16
N GLU A 305 8.95 7.69 4.66
CA GLU A 305 9.41 8.90 3.96
C GLU A 305 10.91 8.84 3.66
N LEU A 306 11.73 8.40 4.63
CA LEU A 306 13.17 8.22 4.42
C LEU A 306 13.45 7.15 3.35
N ALA A 307 12.84 5.98 3.47
CA ALA A 307 13.04 4.88 2.51
C ALA A 307 12.61 5.26 1.08
N MET A 308 11.46 5.93 0.95
CA MET A 308 10.99 6.47 -0.32
C MET A 308 11.92 7.55 -0.87
N GLY A 309 12.53 8.37 -0.02
CA GLY A 309 13.55 9.33 -0.44
C GLY A 309 14.78 8.66 -1.07
N ALA A 310 15.26 7.56 -0.49
CA ALA A 310 16.39 6.81 -1.06
C ALA A 310 16.02 6.13 -2.39
N TRP A 311 14.80 5.58 -2.49
CA TRP A 311 14.27 5.04 -3.74
C TRP A 311 14.07 6.14 -4.80
N ALA A 312 13.54 7.31 -4.42
CA ALA A 312 13.32 8.44 -5.31
C ALA A 312 14.64 8.98 -5.87
N ASP A 313 15.70 9.03 -5.07
CA ASP A 313 17.05 9.36 -5.55
C ASP A 313 17.54 8.39 -6.63
N TRP A 314 17.31 7.08 -6.45
CA TRP A 314 17.63 6.08 -7.45
C TRP A 314 16.81 6.26 -8.73
N VAL A 315 15.51 6.50 -8.62
CA VAL A 315 14.64 6.76 -9.78
C VAL A 315 15.10 8.01 -10.53
N ALA A 316 15.31 9.11 -9.81
CA ALA A 316 15.75 10.39 -10.38
C ALA A 316 17.07 10.23 -11.13
N SER A 317 18.02 9.48 -10.57
CA SER A 317 19.37 9.31 -11.14
C SER A 317 19.47 8.26 -12.25
N LYS A 318 18.69 7.16 -12.20
CA LYS A 318 18.87 6.00 -13.09
C LYS A 318 17.78 5.84 -14.15
N VAL A 319 16.58 6.38 -13.95
CA VAL A 319 15.45 6.15 -14.85
C VAL A 319 15.47 7.13 -16.01
N ILE A 320 15.53 6.57 -17.22
CA ILE A 320 15.33 7.29 -18.49
C ILE A 320 13.98 6.83 -19.04
N PRO A 321 12.92 7.67 -19.00
CA PRO A 321 11.54 7.25 -19.29
C PRO A 321 11.34 6.56 -20.64
N GLN A 322 12.14 6.91 -21.65
CA GLN A 322 12.09 6.32 -22.99
C GLN A 322 12.65 4.89 -23.05
N LYS A 323 13.48 4.50 -22.06
CA LYS A 323 14.15 3.19 -22.01
C LYS A 323 13.59 2.29 -20.93
N LYS A 324 13.15 2.86 -19.81
CA LYS A 324 12.67 2.14 -18.63
C LYS A 324 11.37 2.76 -18.16
N ARG A 325 10.33 1.94 -18.03
CA ARG A 325 9.05 2.37 -17.45
C ARG A 325 8.98 1.97 -16.00
N VAL A 326 8.63 2.93 -15.15
CA VAL A 326 8.48 2.71 -13.71
C VAL A 326 7.06 3.07 -13.32
N PHE A 327 6.40 2.12 -12.67
CA PHE A 327 5.10 2.29 -12.06
C PHE A 327 5.24 2.22 -10.55
N PHE A 328 4.44 3.01 -9.85
CA PHE A 328 4.21 2.85 -8.42
C PHE A 328 2.72 2.58 -8.20
N VAL A 329 2.41 1.41 -7.64
CA VAL A 329 1.06 1.00 -7.27
C VAL A 329 0.77 1.54 -5.88
N THR A 330 -0.29 2.32 -5.74
CA THR A 330 -0.65 2.94 -4.47
C THR A 330 -1.16 1.90 -3.46
N MET A 331 -1.49 2.38 -2.27
CA MET A 331 -1.80 1.59 -1.10
C MET A 331 -2.99 0.65 -1.35
N SER A 332 -2.79 -0.64 -1.10
CA SER A 332 -3.88 -1.62 -1.00
C SER A 332 -4.56 -1.45 0.38
N PRO A 333 -5.88 -1.22 0.42
CA PRO A 333 -6.60 -1.04 1.69
C PRO A 333 -6.79 -2.36 2.43
N THR A 334 -7.18 -2.25 3.70
CA THR A 334 -7.58 -3.36 4.58
C THR A 334 -9.02 -3.20 5.01
N HIS A 335 -9.71 -4.31 5.28
CA HIS A 335 -11.12 -4.31 5.73
C HIS A 335 -11.28 -5.00 7.09
N PHE A 336 -10.68 -4.43 8.13
CA PHE A 336 -10.63 -5.03 9.47
C PHE A 336 -11.89 -4.80 10.30
N TRP A 337 -12.71 -3.80 9.98
CA TRP A 337 -13.81 -3.37 10.86
C TRP A 337 -15.08 -3.14 10.06
N SER A 338 -16.06 -4.03 10.18
CA SER A 338 -17.31 -3.92 9.41
C SER A 338 -18.12 -2.67 9.71
N GLN A 339 -18.00 -2.14 10.93
CA GLN A 339 -18.60 -0.87 11.35
C GLN A 339 -18.24 0.32 10.45
N GLU A 340 -17.13 0.26 9.70
CA GLU A 340 -16.73 1.34 8.79
C GLU A 340 -17.67 1.47 7.58
N TRP A 341 -18.27 0.38 7.12
CA TRP A 341 -19.20 0.38 5.98
C TRP A 341 -20.63 0.00 6.36
N GLU A 342 -20.83 -0.51 7.58
CA GLU A 342 -22.13 -0.87 8.14
C GLU A 342 -22.17 -0.48 9.62
N PRO A 343 -22.54 0.78 9.95
CA PRO A 343 -22.52 1.28 11.33
C PRO A 343 -23.33 0.41 12.29
N GLY A 344 -22.74 0.04 13.42
CA GLY A 344 -23.35 -0.83 14.42
C GLY A 344 -23.13 -2.33 14.19
N SER A 345 -22.47 -2.74 13.10
CA SER A 345 -22.04 -4.12 12.89
C SER A 345 -20.74 -4.44 13.66
N GLU A 346 -20.57 -5.72 14.01
CA GLU A 346 -19.33 -6.27 14.55
C GLU A 346 -18.74 -7.27 13.55
N GLY A 347 -17.40 -7.32 13.47
CA GLY A 347 -16.68 -8.21 12.58
C GLY A 347 -15.78 -7.48 11.59
N ASN A 348 -15.47 -8.17 10.48
CA ASN A 348 -14.49 -7.73 9.49
C ASN A 348 -14.88 -8.20 8.08
N CYS A 349 -13.92 -8.44 7.20
CA CYS A 349 -14.16 -8.97 5.85
C CYS A 349 -14.77 -10.39 5.80
N TYR A 350 -14.85 -11.12 6.93
CA TYR A 350 -15.53 -12.40 6.98
C TYR A 350 -17.01 -12.27 6.58
N ASN A 351 -17.48 -13.23 5.76
CA ASN A 351 -18.84 -13.27 5.19
C ASN A 351 -19.24 -12.03 4.35
N GLN A 352 -18.30 -11.19 3.94
CA GLN A 352 -18.59 -10.10 3.01
C GLN A 352 -18.63 -10.64 1.57
N MET A 353 -19.80 -10.61 0.93
CA MET A 353 -20.02 -11.19 -0.41
C MET A 353 -20.26 -10.17 -1.52
N ARG A 354 -20.39 -8.88 -1.15
CA ARG A 354 -20.67 -7.78 -2.09
C ARG A 354 -19.79 -6.57 -1.79
N PRO A 355 -19.42 -5.80 -2.82
CA PRO A 355 -18.69 -4.57 -2.64
C PRO A 355 -19.54 -3.52 -1.93
N ILE A 356 -18.87 -2.49 -1.40
CA ILE A 356 -19.49 -1.27 -0.91
C ILE A 356 -19.99 -0.48 -2.12
N THR A 357 -21.24 -0.03 -2.07
CA THR A 357 -21.89 0.70 -3.18
C THR A 357 -21.96 2.20 -2.96
N LEU A 358 -21.63 2.67 -1.75
CA LEU A 358 -21.60 4.10 -1.43
C LEU A 358 -20.44 4.77 -2.17
N GLU A 359 -20.74 5.53 -3.21
CA GLU A 359 -19.74 6.25 -3.98
C GLU A 359 -18.98 7.25 -3.12
N GLY A 360 -17.66 7.32 -3.30
CA GLY A 360 -16.78 8.14 -2.48
C GLY A 360 -16.47 7.55 -1.11
N TYR A 361 -16.78 6.27 -0.87
CA TYR A 361 -16.41 5.57 0.35
C TYR A 361 -14.90 5.68 0.63
N TRP A 362 -14.57 5.83 1.93
CA TRP A 362 -13.21 5.90 2.44
C TRP A 362 -13.13 5.26 3.81
N GLY A 363 -12.22 4.29 4.00
CA GLY A 363 -12.02 3.57 5.26
C GLY A 363 -10.71 3.93 5.96
N SER A 364 -10.54 3.53 7.22
CA SER A 364 -9.25 3.71 7.93
C SER A 364 -8.14 2.76 7.45
N GLY A 365 -8.49 1.82 6.58
CA GLY A 365 -7.55 1.00 5.80
C GLY A 365 -6.65 1.82 4.86
N SER A 366 -7.04 3.05 4.52
CA SER A 366 -6.30 3.97 3.65
C SER A 366 -5.84 5.22 4.41
N ASP A 367 -4.60 5.18 4.90
CA ASP A 367 -4.01 6.21 5.74
C ASP A 367 -3.69 7.50 4.97
N LEU A 368 -4.54 8.53 5.12
CA LEU A 368 -4.44 9.82 4.43
C LEU A 368 -3.07 10.51 4.59
N PRO A 369 -2.45 10.59 5.80
CA PRO A 369 -1.10 11.13 5.95
C PRO A 369 -0.06 10.41 5.09
N THR A 370 -0.03 9.07 5.11
CA THR A 370 0.86 8.26 4.27
C THR A 370 0.60 8.53 2.79
N MET A 371 -0.67 8.62 2.38
CA MET A 371 -1.00 8.89 0.97
C MET A 371 -0.44 10.22 0.49
N ARG A 372 -0.58 11.28 1.30
CA ARG A 372 -0.06 12.61 0.96
C ARG A 372 1.46 12.62 0.88
N MET A 373 2.14 11.89 1.77
CA MET A 373 3.59 11.75 1.73
C MET A 373 4.03 11.02 0.44
N VAL A 374 3.40 9.89 0.12
CA VAL A 374 3.66 9.14 -1.12
C VAL A 374 3.43 10.01 -2.35
N ASP A 375 2.30 10.72 -2.41
CA ASP A 375 1.96 11.63 -3.51
C ASP A 375 3.00 12.75 -3.68
N LYS A 376 3.47 13.34 -2.58
CA LYS A 376 4.53 14.35 -2.60
C LYS A 376 5.83 13.79 -3.21
N VAL A 377 6.27 12.61 -2.78
CA VAL A 377 7.50 11.99 -3.30
C VAL A 377 7.34 11.65 -4.79
N LEU A 378 6.22 11.03 -5.17
CA LEU A 378 5.95 10.63 -6.56
C LEU A 378 5.79 11.84 -7.49
N SER A 379 5.10 12.89 -7.04
CA SER A 379 4.95 14.14 -7.79
C SER A 379 6.28 14.81 -8.08
N GLY A 380 7.24 14.74 -7.13
CA GLY A 380 8.60 15.22 -7.36
C GLY A 380 9.30 14.49 -8.51
N LEU A 381 9.05 13.19 -8.71
CA LEU A 381 9.70 12.40 -9.78
C LEU A 381 9.15 12.70 -11.19
N GLY A 382 8.01 13.39 -11.29
CA GLY A 382 7.41 13.78 -12.56
C GLY A 382 7.19 12.60 -13.52
N SER A 383 7.59 12.75 -14.78
CA SER A 383 7.37 11.73 -15.81
C SER A 383 8.24 10.47 -15.67
N LYS A 384 9.15 10.40 -14.68
CA LYS A 384 9.95 9.21 -14.43
C LYS A 384 9.14 8.08 -13.78
N VAL A 385 8.00 8.37 -13.16
CA VAL A 385 7.12 7.38 -12.54
C VAL A 385 5.68 7.61 -12.99
N SER A 386 5.00 6.53 -13.35
CA SER A 386 3.55 6.50 -13.55
C SER A 386 2.87 5.94 -12.31
N VAL A 387 1.89 6.65 -11.77
CA VAL A 387 1.16 6.20 -10.58
C VAL A 387 -0.04 5.36 -11.01
N ILE A 388 -0.17 4.16 -10.45
CA ILE A 388 -1.37 3.33 -10.60
C ILE A 388 -2.17 3.47 -9.31
N ASN A 389 -3.12 4.40 -9.31
CA ASN A 389 -3.92 4.71 -8.13
C ASN A 389 -5.03 3.65 -7.95
N ILE A 390 -4.74 2.65 -7.13
CA ILE A 390 -5.64 1.54 -6.85
C ILE A 390 -6.42 1.69 -5.55
N THR A 391 -6.13 2.72 -4.74
CA THR A 391 -6.53 2.73 -3.33
C THR A 391 -8.04 2.80 -3.19
N GLN A 392 -8.67 3.87 -3.67
CA GLN A 392 -10.12 4.05 -3.54
C GLN A 392 -10.91 2.96 -4.27
N LEU A 393 -10.51 2.57 -5.49
CA LEU A 393 -11.20 1.50 -6.19
C LEU A 393 -11.14 0.18 -5.41
N SER A 394 -10.07 -0.08 -4.66
CA SER A 394 -9.95 -1.30 -3.85
C SER A 394 -10.70 -1.19 -2.52
N GLU A 395 -10.96 0.01 -2.00
CA GLU A 395 -11.75 0.21 -0.77
C GLU A 395 -13.19 -0.22 -0.92
N TYR A 396 -13.74 -0.22 -2.13
CA TYR A 396 -15.06 -0.78 -2.34
C TYR A 396 -15.10 -2.30 -2.16
N ARG A 397 -13.96 -2.99 -2.20
CA ARG A 397 -13.89 -4.44 -2.41
C ARG A 397 -13.75 -5.25 -1.13
N LYS A 398 -14.49 -4.92 -0.08
CA LYS A 398 -14.56 -5.72 1.15
C LYS A 398 -14.86 -7.23 0.92
N ASP A 399 -15.48 -7.57 -0.22
CA ASP A 399 -15.79 -8.93 -0.65
C ASP A 399 -14.61 -9.70 -1.26
N GLY A 400 -13.55 -9.02 -1.71
CA GLY A 400 -12.46 -9.61 -2.48
C GLY A 400 -11.38 -10.33 -1.66
N HIS A 401 -11.45 -10.26 -0.33
CA HIS A 401 -10.43 -10.82 0.56
C HIS A 401 -10.54 -12.35 0.72
N PRO A 402 -9.43 -13.08 0.96
CA PRO A 402 -9.46 -14.49 1.31
C PRO A 402 -10.24 -14.78 2.58
N SER A 403 -10.18 -13.89 3.57
CA SER A 403 -10.73 -14.14 4.90
C SER A 403 -10.17 -15.46 5.44
N ILE A 404 -11.00 -16.50 5.63
CA ILE A 404 -10.58 -17.82 6.09
C ILE A 404 -10.24 -18.80 4.96
N TYR A 405 -10.52 -18.43 3.71
CA TYR A 405 -10.41 -19.31 2.55
C TYR A 405 -9.01 -19.25 1.95
N ARG A 406 -8.02 -19.68 2.73
CA ARG A 406 -6.62 -19.75 2.31
C ARG A 406 -5.88 -20.79 3.11
N LYS A 407 -4.68 -21.15 2.63
CA LYS A 407 -3.75 -21.92 3.45
C LYS A 407 -3.18 -21.08 4.58
N PHE A 408 -3.36 -21.60 5.80
CA PHE A 408 -2.66 -21.19 7.00
C PHE A 408 -1.50 -22.14 7.24
N TRP A 409 -0.32 -21.57 7.49
CA TRP A 409 0.89 -22.36 7.81
C TRP A 409 1.00 -22.65 9.30
N GLU A 410 0.33 -21.84 10.11
CA GLU A 410 0.22 -22.00 11.56
C GLU A 410 -1.03 -22.82 11.89
N THR A 411 -0.93 -23.67 12.90
CA THR A 411 -2.07 -24.43 13.42
C THR A 411 -3.01 -23.49 14.16
N LEU A 412 -4.27 -23.42 13.71
CA LEU A 412 -5.29 -22.64 14.39
C LEU A 412 -5.75 -23.34 15.68
N SER A 413 -5.89 -22.57 16.76
CA SER A 413 -6.44 -23.08 18.02
C SER A 413 -7.94 -23.35 17.92
N HIS A 414 -8.48 -24.17 18.83
CA HIS A 414 -9.94 -24.40 18.90
C HIS A 414 -10.74 -23.10 19.09
N GLN A 415 -10.21 -22.13 19.84
CA GLN A 415 -10.84 -20.83 20.03
C GLN A 415 -10.89 -20.02 18.74
N GLN A 416 -9.80 -20.04 17.96
CA GLN A 416 -9.77 -19.40 16.65
C GLN A 416 -10.76 -20.05 15.70
N LEU A 417 -10.75 -21.38 15.58
CA LEU A 417 -11.68 -22.12 14.72
C LEU A 417 -13.16 -21.84 15.05
N ALA A 418 -13.49 -21.65 16.34
CA ALA A 418 -14.83 -21.25 16.78
C ALA A 418 -15.19 -19.80 16.45
N ASN A 419 -14.21 -18.93 16.15
CA ASN A 419 -14.40 -17.54 15.77
C ASN A 419 -13.62 -17.18 14.49
N PRO A 420 -14.16 -17.51 13.29
CA PRO A 420 -13.58 -17.20 11.98
C PRO A 420 -13.09 -15.76 11.79
N ALA A 421 -13.78 -14.78 12.37
CA ALA A 421 -13.38 -13.38 12.27
C ALA A 421 -11.99 -13.14 12.92
N SER A 422 -11.61 -13.89 13.96
CA SER A 422 -10.34 -13.70 14.69
C SER A 422 -9.08 -14.03 13.88
N TYR A 423 -9.19 -14.82 12.82
CA TYR A 423 -8.06 -15.23 11.97
C TYR A 423 -8.29 -14.93 10.48
N SER A 424 -9.32 -14.14 10.16
CA SER A 424 -9.62 -13.75 8.79
C SER A 424 -8.55 -12.82 8.22
N ASP A 425 -8.04 -13.18 7.05
CA ASP A 425 -7.17 -12.31 6.27
C ASP A 425 -7.99 -11.26 5.52
N CYS A 426 -7.96 -10.04 6.04
CA CYS A 426 -8.59 -8.85 5.44
C CYS A 426 -7.55 -7.88 4.85
N ILE A 427 -6.40 -8.42 4.44
CA ILE A 427 -5.28 -7.71 3.84
C ILE A 427 -5.11 -8.14 2.39
N HIS A 428 -4.91 -9.44 2.15
CA HIS A 428 -4.61 -9.98 0.82
C HIS A 428 -5.89 -10.16 0.00
N TRP A 429 -5.75 -10.58 -1.26
CA TRP A 429 -6.87 -10.68 -2.19
C TRP A 429 -6.99 -12.08 -2.78
N CYS A 430 -8.21 -12.58 -2.90
CA CYS A 430 -8.49 -13.78 -3.67
C CYS A 430 -8.10 -13.57 -5.14
N LEU A 431 -7.66 -14.64 -5.81
CA LEU A 431 -7.42 -14.67 -7.24
C LEU A 431 -8.24 -15.80 -7.91
N PRO A 432 -8.91 -15.56 -9.05
CA PRO A 432 -9.06 -14.26 -9.73
C PRO A 432 -9.84 -13.26 -8.89
N GLY A 433 -9.60 -11.96 -9.07
CA GLY A 433 -10.17 -10.91 -8.22
C GLY A 433 -9.56 -9.52 -8.42
N VAL A 434 -9.52 -8.74 -7.33
CA VAL A 434 -9.14 -7.31 -7.34
C VAL A 434 -7.77 -7.04 -8.01
N PRO A 435 -6.70 -7.82 -7.77
CA PRO A 435 -5.41 -7.59 -8.41
C PRO A 435 -5.42 -7.77 -9.93
N ASP A 436 -6.39 -8.50 -10.49
CA ASP A 436 -6.53 -8.62 -11.95
C ASP A 436 -6.84 -7.25 -12.56
N VAL A 437 -7.71 -6.46 -11.91
CA VAL A 437 -8.03 -5.09 -12.34
C VAL A 437 -6.83 -4.15 -12.20
N TRP A 438 -5.99 -4.33 -11.17
CA TRP A 438 -4.74 -3.56 -11.07
C TRP A 438 -3.83 -3.82 -12.28
N ASN A 439 -3.80 -5.08 -12.76
CA ASN A 439 -3.04 -5.47 -13.94
C ASN A 439 -3.70 -5.01 -15.25
N GLU A 440 -5.03 -4.91 -15.32
CA GLU A 440 -5.71 -4.24 -16.43
C GLU A 440 -5.35 -2.76 -16.53
N LEU A 441 -5.23 -2.06 -15.39
CA LEU A 441 -4.74 -0.68 -15.36
C LEU A 441 -3.30 -0.58 -15.87
N ILE A 442 -2.40 -1.47 -15.41
CA ILE A 442 -1.03 -1.54 -15.94
C ILE A 442 -1.04 -1.74 -17.46
N PHE A 443 -1.82 -2.70 -17.97
CA PHE A 443 -1.95 -2.95 -19.41
C PHE A 443 -2.49 -1.75 -20.18
N HIS A 444 -3.40 -0.97 -19.60
CA HIS A 444 -3.90 0.25 -20.21
C HIS A 444 -2.80 1.31 -20.40
N PHE A 445 -1.88 1.44 -19.45
CA PHE A 445 -0.75 2.36 -19.56
C PHE A 445 0.44 1.80 -20.35
N LEU A 446 0.49 0.50 -20.59
CA LEU A 446 1.54 -0.13 -21.40
C LEU A 446 1.26 0.01 -22.90
#